data_AF-A0A9D7XET9-F1
#
_entry.id   AF-A0A9D7XET9-F1
#
_cell.length_a   1.000
_cell.length_b   1.000
_cell.length_c   1.000
_cell.angle_alpha   90.00
_cell.angle_beta   90.00
_cell.angle_gamma   90.00
#
_symmetry.space_group_name_H-M   'P 1'
#
loop_
_entity.id
_entity.type
_entity.pdbx_description
1 polymer ?
#
loop_
_entity_poly.entity_id
_entity_poly.type
_entity_poly.pdbx_seq_one_letter_code
_entity_poly.pdbx_strand_id
1 'polypeptide(L)'
;MDSTPSGAFSYNNNLFVFFYHQLEIGKDYYKGFSALAYTNDPFSGQAYELLFEISNQTSKKRFFQIAPSVINNKEISGLPSKEGDGLIMFTYNNGYHGNEPIYGVSLLWMPLYTHRLPTKCDLHYYNKESKIWSKEESNSSFLFTTTLAQFWSAISVGRVPELGYWIFLYQECGGIRYEYKMDEKGNFVLDEKGNKIFKYIKDENGKEKKIINFNHCTYNLPIHAKIGINPWDIGDNSNIEIFNPKREKAIGKYIFREENPIHPGFAYGPYILNQYSRWDKNSSILTITYLMSSGNRYQVQVMKTSIQIYHPLIYTFMDLLSKLVKKIIGFFKLKSS
;
A
#
# COMPACT_ATOMS: atom_id res chain seq x y z
N MET A 1 2.94 -22.36 -10.25
CA MET A 1 1.70 -21.54 -10.17
C MET A 1 1.63 -21.14 -8.72
N ASP A 2 1.78 -19.85 -8.46
CA ASP A 2 2.19 -19.39 -7.14
C ASP A 2 1.06 -18.53 -6.58
N SER A 3 0.52 -18.96 -5.43
CA SER A 3 -0.44 -18.19 -4.64
C SER A 3 0.28 -17.63 -3.43
N THR A 4 0.15 -16.32 -3.20
CA THR A 4 0.77 -15.66 -2.07
C THR A 4 -0.32 -15.07 -1.16
N PRO A 5 -0.38 -15.44 0.14
CA PRO A 5 -1.25 -14.75 1.08
C PRO A 5 -0.80 -13.30 1.21
N SER A 6 -1.74 -12.37 1.17
CA SER A 6 -1.47 -10.92 1.18
C SER A 6 -2.00 -10.21 2.43
N GLY A 7 -3.00 -10.78 3.08
CA GLY A 7 -3.54 -10.30 4.36
C GLY A 7 -4.56 -11.28 4.93
N ALA A 8 -4.84 -11.17 6.23
CA ALA A 8 -5.77 -12.05 6.93
C ALA A 8 -6.49 -11.30 8.05
N PHE A 9 -7.67 -11.79 8.42
CA PHE A 9 -8.40 -11.31 9.59
C PHE A 9 -9.21 -12.44 10.21
N SER A 10 -9.49 -12.32 11.50
CA SER A 10 -10.37 -13.25 12.21
C SER A 10 -11.66 -12.55 12.57
N TYR A 11 -12.78 -13.22 12.37
CA TYR A 11 -14.10 -12.70 12.73
C TYR A 11 -15.06 -13.85 13.01
N ASN A 12 -15.80 -13.77 14.11
CA ASN A 12 -16.83 -14.75 14.48
C ASN A 12 -16.35 -16.22 14.39
N ASN A 13 -15.22 -16.52 15.05
CA ASN A 13 -14.56 -17.85 15.06
C ASN A 13 -14.10 -18.39 13.70
N ASN A 14 -14.05 -17.55 12.67
CA ASN A 14 -13.51 -17.89 11.36
C ASN A 14 -12.20 -17.14 11.11
N LEU A 15 -11.25 -17.80 10.46
CA LEU A 15 -10.06 -17.17 9.90
C LEU A 15 -10.26 -16.96 8.41
N PHE A 16 -10.11 -15.72 7.97
CA PHE A 16 -10.21 -15.30 6.57
C PHE A 16 -8.85 -14.89 6.05
N VAL A 17 -8.52 -15.30 4.83
CA VAL A 17 -7.25 -15.01 4.18
C VAL A 17 -7.50 -14.49 2.77
N PHE A 18 -6.91 -13.34 2.46
CA PHE A 18 -6.77 -12.83 1.12
C PHE A 18 -5.52 -13.40 0.49
N PHE A 19 -5.64 -14.02 -0.67
CA PHE A 19 -4.50 -14.48 -1.46
C PHE A 19 -4.55 -13.89 -2.85
N TYR A 20 -3.37 -13.67 -3.40
CA TYR A 20 -3.19 -13.33 -4.80
C TYR A 20 -2.72 -14.56 -5.55
N HIS A 21 -3.45 -14.91 -6.60
CA HIS A 21 -3.13 -16.02 -7.47
C HIS A 21 -2.56 -15.49 -8.78
N GLN A 22 -1.31 -15.84 -9.08
CA GLN A 22 -0.67 -15.48 -10.33
C GLN A 22 -0.84 -16.59 -11.37
N LEU A 23 -1.59 -16.30 -12.43
CA LEU A 23 -1.92 -17.26 -13.49
C LEU A 23 -0.79 -17.38 -14.52
N GLU A 24 -0.15 -16.29 -14.89
CA GLU A 24 0.93 -16.28 -15.90
C GLU A 24 1.81 -15.02 -15.79
N ILE A 25 3.12 -15.18 -16.02
CA ILE A 25 4.04 -14.06 -16.29
C ILE A 25 4.16 -13.94 -17.82
N GLY A 26 3.56 -12.91 -18.41
CA GLY A 26 3.46 -12.75 -19.87
C GLY A 26 3.36 -11.29 -20.34
N LYS A 27 3.01 -11.08 -21.63
CA LYS A 27 3.02 -9.77 -22.33
C LYS A 27 2.31 -8.62 -21.59
N ASP A 28 1.32 -8.95 -20.77
CA ASP A 28 0.69 -8.06 -19.79
C ASP A 28 1.07 -8.55 -18.40
N TYR A 29 1.98 -7.83 -17.76
CA TYR A 29 2.96 -8.36 -16.80
C TYR A 29 2.44 -9.12 -15.57
N TYR A 30 1.13 -9.20 -15.31
CA TYR A 30 0.57 -9.97 -14.21
C TYR A 30 -0.88 -10.38 -14.50
N LYS A 31 -1.12 -11.51 -15.18
CA LYS A 31 -2.46 -12.14 -15.13
C LYS A 31 -2.62 -12.78 -13.75
N GLY A 32 -3.57 -12.28 -12.98
CA GLY A 32 -3.86 -12.82 -11.66
C GLY A 32 -5.11 -12.20 -11.06
N PHE A 33 -5.59 -12.78 -9.97
CA PHE A 33 -6.75 -12.31 -9.23
C PHE A 33 -6.45 -12.39 -7.74
N SER A 34 -7.10 -11.53 -6.95
CA SER A 34 -7.20 -11.73 -5.50
C SER A 34 -8.53 -12.37 -5.16
N ALA A 35 -8.50 -13.21 -4.13
CA ALA A 35 -9.68 -13.87 -3.63
C ALA A 35 -9.66 -13.93 -2.10
N LEU A 36 -10.86 -14.08 -1.54
CA LEU A 36 -11.09 -14.32 -0.13
C LEU A 36 -11.43 -15.79 0.07
N ALA A 37 -10.67 -16.47 0.93
CA ALA A 37 -11.01 -17.79 1.43
C ALA A 37 -11.11 -17.77 2.95
N TYR A 38 -11.74 -18.78 3.52
CA TYR A 38 -11.89 -18.91 4.97
C TYR A 38 -11.77 -20.35 5.45
N THR A 39 -11.57 -20.49 6.75
CA THR A 39 -11.70 -21.75 7.50
C THR A 39 -12.21 -21.44 8.90
N ASN A 40 -12.97 -22.36 9.48
CA ASN A 40 -13.33 -22.34 10.90
C ASN A 40 -12.39 -23.21 11.75
N ASP A 41 -11.49 -23.97 11.12
CA ASP A 41 -10.50 -24.81 11.78
C ASP A 41 -9.12 -24.66 11.10
N PRO A 42 -8.36 -23.62 11.44
CA PRO A 42 -7.07 -23.34 10.82
C PRO A 42 -5.97 -24.34 11.21
N PHE A 43 -6.22 -25.21 12.20
CA PHE A 43 -5.24 -26.20 12.67
C PHE A 43 -5.47 -27.60 12.09
N SER A 44 -6.61 -27.83 11.44
CA SER A 44 -6.94 -29.12 10.79
C SER A 44 -6.00 -29.55 9.67
N GLY A 45 -5.26 -28.61 9.07
CA GLY A 45 -4.50 -28.84 7.84
C GLY A 45 -5.37 -28.94 6.57
N GLN A 46 -6.68 -28.74 6.68
CA GLN A 46 -7.58 -28.72 5.53
C GLN A 46 -7.38 -27.46 4.68
N ALA A 47 -7.70 -27.58 3.39
CA ALA A 47 -7.71 -26.43 2.49
C ALA A 47 -8.78 -25.42 2.92
N TYR A 48 -8.48 -24.14 2.74
CA TYR A 48 -9.45 -23.07 2.99
C TYR A 48 -10.51 -23.09 1.91
N GLU A 49 -11.76 -22.84 2.28
CA GLU A 49 -12.87 -22.73 1.34
C GLU A 49 -12.84 -21.36 0.66
N LEU A 50 -12.81 -21.35 -0.67
CA LEU A 50 -12.90 -20.13 -1.47
C LEU A 50 -14.31 -19.52 -1.37
N LEU A 51 -14.40 -18.26 -0.95
CA LEU A 51 -15.67 -17.53 -0.93
C LEU A 51 -15.93 -16.84 -2.28
N PHE A 52 -15.04 -15.93 -2.68
CA PHE A 52 -15.18 -15.19 -3.94
C PHE A 52 -13.88 -14.49 -4.36
N GLU A 53 -13.77 -14.23 -5.66
CA GLU A 53 -12.74 -13.35 -6.24
C GLU A 53 -13.10 -11.88 -6.00
N ILE A 54 -12.14 -11.08 -5.52
CA ILE A 54 -12.29 -9.63 -5.31
C ILE A 54 -12.34 -8.92 -6.67
N SER A 55 -11.23 -8.95 -7.42
CA SER A 55 -11.19 -8.49 -8.82
C SER A 55 -11.32 -9.67 -9.78
N ASN A 56 -12.20 -9.54 -10.78
CA ASN A 56 -12.34 -10.55 -11.85
C ASN A 56 -11.08 -10.58 -12.74
N GLN A 57 -10.72 -11.74 -13.27
CA GLN A 57 -9.63 -11.96 -14.23
C GLN A 57 -9.69 -11.05 -15.47
N THR A 58 -10.90 -10.64 -15.88
CA THR A 58 -11.12 -9.73 -17.01
C THR A 58 -11.03 -8.25 -16.66
N SER A 59 -10.96 -7.90 -15.38
CA SER A 59 -10.85 -6.49 -14.96
C SER A 59 -9.49 -5.91 -15.34
N LYS A 60 -9.51 -4.66 -15.82
CA LYS A 60 -8.29 -3.86 -16.05
C LYS A 60 -7.67 -3.41 -14.72
N LYS A 61 -8.46 -3.35 -13.65
CA LYS A 61 -8.03 -3.00 -12.29
C LYS A 61 -7.90 -4.30 -11.47
N ARG A 62 -6.76 -4.54 -10.84
CA ARG A 62 -6.48 -5.77 -10.11
C ARG A 62 -5.93 -5.45 -8.74
N PHE A 63 -6.52 -6.03 -7.71
CA PHE A 63 -6.09 -5.84 -6.32
C PHE A 63 -5.06 -6.93 -5.97
N PHE A 64 -3.78 -6.64 -6.07
CA PHE A 64 -2.68 -7.60 -5.91
C PHE A 64 -2.40 -7.97 -4.46
N GLN A 65 -2.48 -7.01 -3.55
CA GLN A 65 -2.33 -7.27 -2.11
C GLN A 65 -3.43 -6.54 -1.36
N ILE A 66 -3.92 -7.15 -0.29
CA ILE A 66 -5.00 -6.58 0.51
C ILE A 66 -4.59 -6.61 1.97
N ALA A 67 -4.50 -5.43 2.59
CA ALA A 67 -4.27 -5.25 4.01
C ALA A 67 -5.62 -4.94 4.70
N PRO A 68 -6.25 -5.92 5.38
CA PRO A 68 -7.54 -5.74 6.02
C PRO A 68 -7.42 -5.20 7.45
N SER A 69 -8.47 -4.52 7.89
CA SER A 69 -8.68 -4.14 9.29
C SER A 69 -10.15 -4.28 9.65
N VAL A 70 -10.44 -5.11 10.66
CA VAL A 70 -11.78 -5.21 11.25
C VAL A 70 -12.02 -3.99 12.12
N ILE A 71 -13.17 -3.35 11.95
CA ILE A 71 -13.52 -2.11 12.63
C ILE A 71 -14.97 -2.15 13.10
N ASN A 72 -15.27 -1.36 14.13
CA ASN A 72 -16.64 -1.01 14.46
C ASN A 72 -17.07 0.16 13.57
N ASN A 73 -18.12 -0.02 12.77
CA ASN A 73 -18.54 0.97 11.77
C ASN A 73 -18.90 2.33 12.39
N LYS A 74 -19.39 2.35 13.63
CA LYS A 74 -19.78 3.59 14.33
C LYS A 74 -18.60 4.54 14.60
N GLU A 75 -17.38 4.00 14.63
CA GLU A 75 -16.17 4.76 14.95
C GLU A 75 -15.61 5.52 13.75
N ILE A 76 -16.08 5.21 12.54
CA ILE A 76 -15.55 5.76 11.29
C ILE A 76 -16.68 6.48 10.55
N SER A 77 -16.71 7.81 10.64
CA SER A 77 -17.70 8.64 9.97
C SER A 77 -17.49 8.62 8.46
N GLY A 78 -18.55 8.39 7.67
CA GLY A 78 -18.49 8.38 6.21
C GLY A 78 -18.44 6.98 5.59
N LEU A 79 -18.54 5.92 6.38
CA LEU A 79 -18.75 4.56 5.86
C LEU A 79 -20.19 4.37 5.33
N PRO A 80 -20.42 3.40 4.41
CA PRO A 80 -21.75 3.11 3.88
C PRO A 80 -22.76 2.64 4.93
N SER A 81 -22.29 2.10 6.05
CA SER A 81 -23.11 1.76 7.22
C SER A 81 -22.44 2.29 8.48
N LYS A 82 -23.24 2.62 9.50
CA LYS A 82 -22.78 2.94 10.86
C LYS A 82 -23.02 1.79 11.84
N GLU A 83 -23.72 0.75 11.41
CA GLU A 83 -24.15 -0.36 12.27
C GLU A 83 -23.20 -1.55 12.18
N GLY A 84 -23.01 -2.23 13.31
CA GLY A 84 -22.21 -3.44 13.42
C GLY A 84 -20.74 -3.24 13.10
N ASP A 85 -20.08 -4.35 12.80
CA ASP A 85 -18.68 -4.38 12.40
C ASP A 85 -18.54 -4.35 10.88
N GLY A 86 -17.37 -3.93 10.42
CA GLY A 86 -17.01 -3.87 9.02
C GLY A 86 -15.57 -4.24 8.81
N LEU A 87 -15.21 -4.42 7.54
CA LEU A 87 -13.85 -4.65 7.10
C LEU A 87 -13.42 -3.52 6.18
N ILE A 88 -12.43 -2.75 6.60
CA ILE A 88 -11.72 -1.82 5.71
C ILE A 88 -10.55 -2.56 5.09
N MET A 89 -10.37 -2.40 3.77
CA MET A 89 -9.34 -3.07 3.00
C MET A 89 -8.54 -2.03 2.23
N PHE A 90 -7.26 -1.88 2.58
CA PHE A 90 -6.31 -1.16 1.75
C PHE A 90 -5.74 -2.12 0.72
N THR A 91 -5.78 -1.74 -0.54
CA THR A 91 -5.43 -2.62 -1.65
C THR A 91 -4.26 -2.04 -2.42
N TYR A 92 -3.22 -2.82 -2.66
CA TYR A 92 -2.20 -2.49 -3.65
C TYR A 92 -2.71 -2.98 -5.01
N ASN A 93 -2.87 -2.09 -5.97
CA ASN A 93 -3.51 -2.42 -7.24
C ASN A 93 -2.89 -1.67 -8.42
N ASN A 94 -3.08 -2.23 -9.62
CA ASN A 94 -2.77 -1.51 -10.87
C ASN A 94 -3.97 -0.68 -11.35
N GLY A 95 -3.69 0.19 -12.29
CA GLY A 95 -4.62 0.94 -13.12
C GLY A 95 -3.89 1.41 -14.38
N TYR A 96 -4.52 2.28 -15.16
CA TYR A 96 -3.91 2.83 -16.37
C TYR A 96 -4.15 4.34 -16.43
N HIS A 97 -3.12 5.10 -16.79
CA HIS A 97 -3.23 6.49 -17.20
C HIS A 97 -2.87 6.57 -18.68
N GLY A 98 -3.88 6.71 -19.54
CA GLY A 98 -3.73 6.45 -20.97
C GLY A 98 -3.32 5.00 -21.22
N ASN A 99 -2.16 4.79 -21.86
CA ASN A 99 -1.60 3.45 -22.11
C ASN A 99 -0.51 3.04 -21.10
N GLU A 100 -0.21 3.87 -20.09
CA GLU A 100 0.83 3.61 -19.10
C GLU A 100 0.24 2.96 -17.84
N PRO A 101 0.79 1.83 -17.37
CA PRO A 101 0.26 1.10 -16.22
C PRO A 101 0.64 1.77 -14.91
N ILE A 102 -0.28 2.42 -14.21
CA ILE A 102 -0.02 3.03 -12.90
C ILE A 102 -0.30 2.05 -11.77
N TYR A 103 0.38 2.23 -10.64
CA TYR A 103 0.17 1.42 -9.43
C TYR A 103 -0.10 2.32 -8.23
N GLY A 104 -0.87 1.85 -7.27
CA GLY A 104 -1.19 2.62 -6.08
C GLY A 104 -2.03 1.88 -5.06
N VAL A 105 -2.48 2.62 -4.05
CA VAL A 105 -3.42 2.13 -3.04
C VAL A 105 -4.84 2.52 -3.41
N SER A 106 -5.78 1.59 -3.41
CA SER A 106 -7.22 1.87 -3.35
C SER A 106 -7.85 1.38 -2.04
N LEU A 107 -9.03 1.89 -1.71
CA LEU A 107 -9.75 1.56 -0.49
C LEU A 107 -11.07 0.85 -0.80
N LEU A 108 -11.30 -0.28 -0.13
CA LEU A 108 -12.53 -1.07 -0.18
C LEU A 108 -13.12 -1.18 1.23
N TRP A 109 -14.42 -1.45 1.30
CA TRP A 109 -15.12 -1.75 2.54
C TRP A 109 -16.23 -2.79 2.32
N MET A 110 -16.51 -3.61 3.34
CA MET A 110 -17.74 -4.40 3.40
C MET A 110 -18.23 -4.55 4.84
N PRO A 111 -19.55 -4.67 5.06
CA PRO A 111 -20.08 -5.03 6.37
C PRO A 111 -19.70 -6.47 6.75
N LEU A 112 -19.56 -6.73 8.05
CA LEU A 112 -19.36 -8.07 8.59
C LEU A 112 -20.56 -8.47 9.44
N TYR A 113 -21.05 -9.69 9.27
CA TYR A 113 -22.22 -10.21 9.95
C TYR A 113 -21.88 -11.46 10.75
N THR A 114 -22.44 -11.59 11.94
CA THR A 114 -22.24 -12.77 12.80
C THR A 114 -23.07 -13.98 12.38
N HIS A 115 -24.11 -13.78 11.55
CA HIS A 115 -25.05 -14.83 11.13
C HIS A 115 -24.83 -15.35 9.71
N ARG A 116 -23.85 -14.81 8.97
CA ARG A 116 -23.52 -15.26 7.62
C ARG A 116 -22.08 -14.92 7.23
N LEU A 117 -21.55 -15.64 6.25
CA LEU A 117 -20.25 -15.35 5.66
C LEU A 117 -20.31 -14.11 4.75
N PRO A 118 -19.17 -13.41 4.53
CA PRO A 118 -19.09 -12.32 3.57
C PRO A 118 -19.38 -12.81 2.14
N THR A 119 -19.96 -11.93 1.31
CA THR A 119 -20.20 -12.20 -0.11
C THR A 119 -19.64 -11.07 -0.96
N LYS A 120 -19.37 -11.34 -2.25
CA LYS A 120 -18.89 -10.31 -3.19
C LYS A 120 -19.84 -9.11 -3.27
N CYS A 121 -21.14 -9.35 -3.17
CA CYS A 121 -22.17 -8.30 -3.21
C CYS A 121 -22.07 -7.32 -2.03
N ASP A 122 -21.36 -7.66 -0.96
CA ASP A 122 -21.17 -6.79 0.21
C ASP A 122 -20.10 -5.72 -0.03
N LEU A 123 -19.20 -5.93 -1.00
CA LEU A 123 -18.10 -5.01 -1.31
C LEU A 123 -18.59 -3.63 -1.74
N HIS A 124 -17.87 -2.62 -1.28
CA HIS A 124 -17.95 -1.25 -1.72
C HIS A 124 -16.55 -0.72 -2.01
N TYR A 125 -16.47 0.14 -3.01
CA TYR A 125 -15.25 0.73 -3.52
C TYR A 125 -15.28 2.23 -3.28
N TYR A 126 -14.21 2.75 -2.69
CA TYR A 126 -14.11 4.18 -2.41
C TYR A 126 -13.56 4.94 -3.62
N ASN A 127 -14.17 6.08 -3.91
CA ASN A 127 -13.65 7.08 -4.83
C ASN A 127 -13.15 8.28 -4.05
N LYS A 128 -11.85 8.57 -4.10
CA LYS A 128 -11.21 9.69 -3.39
C LYS A 128 -11.68 11.05 -3.89
N GLU A 129 -11.88 11.21 -5.19
CA GLU A 129 -12.22 12.48 -5.83
C GLU A 129 -13.65 12.91 -5.46
N SER A 130 -14.62 12.01 -5.60
CA SER A 130 -16.02 12.26 -5.25
C SER A 130 -16.32 12.05 -3.77
N LYS A 131 -15.43 11.36 -3.03
CA LYS A 131 -15.59 10.96 -1.62
C LYS A 131 -16.83 10.08 -1.39
N ILE A 132 -17.16 9.25 -2.37
CA ILE A 132 -18.35 8.38 -2.36
C ILE A 132 -17.93 6.91 -2.41
N TRP A 133 -18.71 6.07 -1.73
CA TRP A 133 -18.63 4.62 -1.83
C TRP A 133 -19.60 4.10 -2.91
N SER A 134 -19.14 3.15 -3.72
CA SER A 134 -19.93 2.54 -4.79
C SER A 134 -19.88 1.02 -4.75
N LYS A 135 -20.91 0.35 -5.26
CA LYS A 135 -20.89 -1.10 -5.53
C LYS A 135 -20.10 -1.48 -6.78
N GLU A 136 -19.81 -0.51 -7.65
CA GLU A 136 -19.12 -0.73 -8.91
C GLU A 136 -17.60 -0.64 -8.74
N GLU A 137 -16.87 -1.70 -9.10
CA GLU A 137 -15.41 -1.77 -9.02
C GLU A 137 -14.74 -0.65 -9.82
N SER A 138 -15.32 -0.29 -10.97
CA SER A 138 -14.83 0.75 -11.87
C SER A 138 -14.81 2.15 -11.25
N ASN A 139 -15.61 2.39 -10.21
CA ASN A 139 -15.64 3.67 -9.49
C ASN A 139 -14.52 3.81 -8.46
N SER A 140 -13.79 2.73 -8.17
CA SER A 140 -12.66 2.77 -7.25
C SER A 140 -11.54 3.67 -7.79
N SER A 141 -11.01 4.58 -6.98
CA SER A 141 -9.84 5.40 -7.35
C SER A 141 -8.67 5.22 -6.38
N PHE A 142 -7.50 5.75 -6.76
CA PHE A 142 -6.30 5.65 -5.95
C PHE A 142 -6.31 6.68 -4.82
N LEU A 143 -6.02 6.24 -3.59
CA LEU A 143 -5.68 7.13 -2.49
C LEU A 143 -4.37 7.87 -2.78
N PHE A 144 -3.38 7.13 -3.28
CA PHE A 144 -2.08 7.63 -3.75
C PHE A 144 -1.45 6.60 -4.68
N THR A 145 -0.53 7.05 -5.52
CA THR A 145 0.18 6.23 -6.50
C THR A 145 1.67 6.15 -6.19
N THR A 146 2.32 5.11 -6.71
CA THR A 146 3.77 5.05 -6.80
C THR A 146 4.22 5.34 -8.24
N THR A 147 5.50 5.64 -8.42
CA THR A 147 6.06 5.84 -9.75
C THR A 147 6.21 4.49 -10.47
N LEU A 148 6.04 4.48 -11.81
CA LEU A 148 6.10 3.28 -12.66
C LEU A 148 7.33 2.37 -12.45
N ALA A 149 8.39 2.92 -11.86
CA ALA A 149 9.68 2.27 -11.70
C ALA A 149 9.84 1.50 -10.38
N GLN A 150 8.79 1.38 -9.55
CA GLN A 150 8.85 0.74 -8.23
C GLN A 150 7.59 -0.07 -7.90
N PHE A 151 7.77 -1.28 -7.35
CA PHE A 151 6.69 -2.07 -6.76
C PHE A 151 6.64 -1.83 -5.25
N TRP A 152 5.60 -2.34 -4.58
CA TRP A 152 5.62 -2.44 -3.13
C TRP A 152 5.92 -3.87 -2.67
N SER A 153 6.81 -4.02 -1.69
CA SER A 153 7.17 -5.34 -1.16
C SER A 153 5.99 -6.00 -0.46
N ALA A 154 5.35 -5.23 0.42
CA ALA A 154 4.06 -5.52 1.02
C ALA A 154 3.40 -4.21 1.45
N ILE A 155 2.10 -4.31 1.74
CA ILE A 155 1.34 -3.29 2.45
C ILE A 155 0.75 -3.89 3.73
N SER A 156 0.67 -3.08 4.78
CA SER A 156 0.02 -3.47 6.04
C SER A 156 -0.69 -2.28 6.63
N VAL A 157 -1.82 -2.55 7.31
CA VAL A 157 -2.59 -1.53 8.00
C VAL A 157 -2.80 -1.92 9.46
N GLY A 158 -2.86 -0.90 10.31
CA GLY A 158 -3.23 -1.00 11.70
C GLY A 158 -3.96 0.26 12.13
N ARG A 159 -4.55 0.22 13.32
CA ARG A 159 -5.22 1.36 13.94
C ARG A 159 -4.89 1.39 15.41
N VAL A 160 -4.48 2.55 15.91
CA VAL A 160 -4.16 2.78 17.32
C VAL A 160 -5.44 3.27 17.99
N PRO A 161 -6.16 2.43 18.76
CA PRO A 161 -7.49 2.77 19.25
C PRO A 161 -7.50 4.03 20.12
N GLU A 162 -6.45 4.27 20.90
CA GLU A 162 -6.35 5.40 21.83
C GLU A 162 -6.28 6.76 21.12
N LEU A 163 -5.80 6.79 19.88
CA LEU A 163 -5.76 7.97 19.00
C LEU A 163 -6.88 7.95 17.95
N GLY A 164 -7.43 6.77 17.67
CA GLY A 164 -8.27 6.52 16.51
C GLY A 164 -7.51 6.57 15.17
N TYR A 165 -6.19 6.71 15.19
CA TYR A 165 -5.37 6.92 14.00
C TYR A 165 -5.08 5.62 13.26
N TRP A 166 -5.15 5.69 11.94
CA TRP A 166 -4.71 4.68 11.00
C TRP A 166 -3.20 4.77 10.78
N ILE A 167 -2.55 3.61 10.72
CA ILE A 167 -1.15 3.47 10.33
C ILE A 167 -1.15 2.58 9.09
N PHE A 168 -0.60 3.09 8.01
CA PHE A 168 -0.36 2.34 6.79
C PHE A 168 1.15 2.18 6.60
N LEU A 169 1.65 0.94 6.65
CA LEU A 169 3.04 0.62 6.36
C LEU A 169 3.17 0.09 4.94
N TYR A 170 4.24 0.53 4.29
CA TYR A 170 4.63 0.02 3.00
C TYR A 170 6.12 0.24 2.79
N GLN A 171 6.64 -0.40 1.77
CA GLN A 171 8.00 -0.17 1.32
C GLN A 171 8.02 -0.30 -0.19
N GLU A 172 8.62 0.69 -0.85
CA GLU A 172 8.87 0.61 -2.28
C GLU A 172 10.13 -0.24 -2.53
N CYS A 173 10.03 -1.21 -3.42
CA CYS A 173 11.12 -2.11 -3.75
C CYS A 173 10.96 -2.65 -5.17
N GLY A 174 12.08 -3.08 -5.76
CA GLY A 174 12.10 -3.54 -7.15
C GLY A 174 11.53 -2.50 -8.10
N GLY A 175 10.93 -2.99 -9.18
CA GLY A 175 10.25 -2.20 -10.20
C GLY A 175 10.71 -2.57 -11.60
N ILE A 176 9.80 -2.40 -12.56
CA ILE A 176 10.11 -2.57 -13.98
C ILE A 176 10.53 -1.22 -14.54
N ARG A 177 11.74 -1.16 -15.07
CA ARG A 177 12.16 -0.09 -15.94
C ARG A 177 11.98 -0.54 -17.39
N TYR A 178 10.95 -0.01 -18.03
CA TYR A 178 10.83 -0.12 -19.48
C TYR A 178 11.96 0.64 -20.15
N GLU A 179 12.57 0.06 -21.17
CA GLU A 179 13.47 0.81 -22.05
C GLU A 179 12.67 1.51 -23.15
N TYR A 180 13.03 2.77 -23.39
CA TYR A 180 12.44 3.60 -24.43
C TYR A 180 13.46 3.84 -25.54
N LYS A 181 12.97 4.02 -26.78
CA LYS A 181 13.80 4.48 -27.88
C LYS A 181 14.25 5.90 -27.59
N MET A 182 15.54 6.15 -27.79
CA MET A 182 16.14 7.47 -27.70
C MET A 182 16.67 7.87 -29.07
N ASP A 183 16.61 9.15 -29.40
CA ASP A 183 17.29 9.70 -30.58
C ASP A 183 18.81 9.79 -30.35
N GLU A 184 19.55 10.19 -31.38
CA GLU A 184 21.02 10.35 -31.32
C GLU A 184 21.48 11.41 -30.30
N LYS A 185 20.57 12.28 -29.85
CA LYS A 185 20.82 13.33 -28.86
C LYS A 185 20.43 12.90 -27.44
N GLY A 186 19.91 11.68 -27.26
CA GLY A 186 19.49 11.14 -25.99
C GLY A 186 18.08 11.55 -25.53
N ASN A 187 17.25 12.10 -26.41
CA ASN A 187 15.85 12.43 -26.09
C ASN A 187 14.93 11.24 -26.36
N PHE A 188 13.82 11.14 -25.62
CA PHE A 188 12.79 10.14 -25.88
C PHE A 188 12.17 10.33 -27.26
N VAL A 189 12.12 9.26 -28.05
CA VAL A 189 11.33 9.23 -29.28
C VAL A 189 9.86 9.08 -28.91
N LEU A 190 9.01 9.96 -29.44
CA LEU A 190 7.58 9.99 -29.17
C LEU A 190 6.77 9.51 -30.38
N ASP A 191 5.60 8.93 -30.14
CA ASP A 191 4.61 8.63 -31.17
C ASP A 191 3.82 9.90 -31.58
N GLU A 192 2.95 9.77 -32.58
CA GLU A 192 2.11 10.87 -33.08
C GLU A 192 1.19 11.50 -32.02
N LYS A 193 0.98 10.79 -30.90
CA LYS A 193 0.15 11.24 -29.77
C LYS A 193 1.01 11.77 -28.60
N GLY A 194 2.33 11.87 -28.78
CA GLY A 194 3.26 12.35 -27.76
C GLY A 194 3.66 11.31 -26.71
N ASN A 195 3.31 10.03 -26.88
CA ASN A 195 3.70 8.98 -25.93
C ASN A 195 5.10 8.46 -26.24
N LYS A 196 5.87 8.10 -25.21
CA LYS A 196 7.21 7.52 -25.38
C LYS A 196 7.15 6.15 -26.06
N ILE A 197 8.00 5.93 -27.06
CA ILE A 197 8.09 4.66 -27.79
C ILE A 197 9.00 3.67 -27.05
N PHE A 198 8.49 2.46 -26.77
CA PHE A 198 9.26 1.38 -26.13
C PHE A 198 10.31 0.77 -27.08
N LYS A 199 11.41 0.25 -26.52
CA LYS A 199 12.29 -0.69 -27.24
C LYS A 199 11.72 -2.09 -27.21
N TYR A 200 11.95 -2.83 -28.29
CA TYR A 200 11.50 -4.20 -28.47
C TYR A 200 12.66 -5.13 -28.85
N ILE A 201 12.60 -6.37 -28.40
CA ILE A 201 13.42 -7.50 -28.87
C ILE A 201 12.50 -8.55 -29.51
N LYS A 202 13.00 -9.30 -30.49
CA LYS A 202 12.29 -10.46 -31.03
C LYS A 202 12.63 -11.69 -30.18
N ASP A 203 11.63 -12.46 -29.80
CA ASP A 203 11.85 -13.77 -29.18
C ASP A 203 12.23 -14.83 -30.23
N GLU A 204 12.49 -16.06 -29.76
CA GLU A 204 12.86 -17.22 -30.59
C GLU A 204 11.83 -17.56 -31.68
N ASN A 205 10.58 -17.10 -31.53
CA ASN A 205 9.50 -17.28 -32.50
C ASN A 205 9.29 -16.01 -33.37
N GLY A 206 10.21 -15.06 -33.33
CA GLY A 206 10.17 -13.81 -34.09
C GLY A 206 9.19 -12.76 -33.55
N LYS A 207 8.58 -12.99 -32.38
CA LYS A 207 7.55 -12.10 -31.81
C LYS A 207 8.19 -10.98 -31.02
N GLU A 208 7.75 -9.74 -31.23
CA GLU A 208 8.26 -8.58 -30.50
C GLU A 208 7.79 -8.58 -29.02
N LYS A 209 8.75 -8.37 -28.12
CA LYS A 209 8.58 -8.19 -26.66
C LYS A 209 9.28 -6.90 -26.23
N LYS A 210 8.64 -6.14 -25.34
CA LYS A 210 9.23 -4.92 -24.77
C LYS A 210 10.47 -5.29 -23.93
N ILE A 211 11.53 -4.48 -24.02
CA ILE A 211 12.71 -4.63 -23.16
C ILE A 211 12.39 -4.08 -21.77
N ILE A 212 12.63 -4.90 -20.76
CA ILE A 212 12.30 -4.63 -19.36
C ILE A 212 13.51 -4.99 -18.50
N ASN A 213 13.94 -4.02 -17.69
CA ASN A 213 14.97 -4.21 -16.68
C ASN A 213 14.36 -4.17 -15.28
N PHE A 214 14.86 -5.01 -14.38
CA PHE A 214 14.51 -4.91 -12.97
C PHE A 214 15.35 -3.83 -12.28
N ASN A 215 14.70 -2.95 -11.54
CA ASN A 215 15.38 -1.89 -10.82
C ASN A 215 15.93 -2.42 -9.49
N HIS A 216 17.12 -3.02 -9.51
CA HIS A 216 17.75 -3.55 -8.30
C HIS A 216 18.24 -2.47 -7.32
N CYS A 217 18.29 -1.19 -7.73
CA CYS A 217 18.75 -0.10 -6.87
C CYS A 217 17.76 0.25 -5.76
N THR A 218 16.49 -0.13 -5.90
CA THR A 218 15.40 0.18 -4.96
C THR A 218 15.33 -0.79 -3.78
N TYR A 219 16.11 -1.88 -3.79
CA TYR A 219 16.21 -2.81 -2.66
C TYR A 219 16.87 -2.20 -1.40
N ASN A 220 17.33 -0.95 -1.46
CA ASN A 220 17.85 -0.22 -0.30
C ASN A 220 16.89 0.87 0.22
N LEU A 221 15.65 0.90 -0.27
CA LEU A 221 14.71 1.95 0.10
C LEU A 221 14.12 1.75 1.51
N PRO A 222 13.71 2.84 2.17
CA PRO A 222 13.12 2.79 3.50
C PRO A 222 11.76 2.10 3.52
N ILE A 223 11.42 1.55 4.67
CA ILE A 223 10.04 1.27 5.07
C ILE A 223 9.43 2.60 5.55
N HIS A 224 8.25 2.91 5.04
CA HIS A 224 7.51 4.11 5.36
C HIS A 224 6.22 3.79 6.12
N ALA A 225 5.85 4.72 6.99
CA ALA A 225 4.51 4.83 7.55
C ALA A 225 3.81 6.07 6.99
N LYS A 226 2.52 5.94 6.70
CA LYS A 226 1.57 7.05 6.58
C LYS A 226 0.58 6.95 7.74
N ILE A 227 0.29 8.07 8.38
CA ILE A 227 -0.61 8.12 9.55
C ILE A 227 -1.77 9.03 9.22
N GLY A 228 -3.03 8.62 9.46
CA GLY A 228 -4.22 9.43 9.17
C GLY A 228 -5.34 9.24 10.19
N ILE A 229 -6.24 10.22 10.31
CA ILE A 229 -7.40 10.14 11.22
C ILE A 229 -8.46 9.23 10.61
N ASN A 230 -8.78 9.44 9.33
CA ASN A 230 -9.64 8.56 8.55
C ASN A 230 -8.81 7.69 7.60
N PRO A 231 -9.33 6.53 7.17
CA PRO A 231 -8.58 5.64 6.29
C PRO A 231 -8.30 6.27 4.92
N TRP A 232 -9.19 7.13 4.40
CA TRP A 232 -8.97 7.84 3.13
C TRP A 232 -7.97 9.00 3.22
N ASP A 233 -7.68 9.52 4.41
CA ASP A 233 -6.72 10.61 4.61
C ASP A 233 -5.27 10.13 4.40
N ILE A 234 -5.03 8.82 4.48
CA ILE A 234 -3.70 8.21 4.31
C ILE A 234 -3.03 8.65 3.02
N GLY A 235 -3.81 8.82 1.93
CA GLY A 235 -3.26 9.21 0.63
C GLY A 235 -2.69 10.62 0.58
N ASP A 236 -3.14 11.51 1.45
CA ASP A 236 -2.72 12.92 1.47
C ASP A 236 -1.59 13.17 2.47
N ASN A 237 -1.35 12.23 3.38
CA ASN A 237 -0.37 12.41 4.45
C ASN A 237 1.05 12.05 4.02
N SER A 238 2.02 12.77 4.58
CA SER A 238 3.44 12.60 4.29
C SER A 238 3.96 11.22 4.69
N ASN A 239 5.01 10.78 3.99
CA ASN A 239 5.72 9.55 4.32
C ASN A 239 6.64 9.79 5.52
N ILE A 240 6.58 8.92 6.51
CA ILE A 240 7.46 8.90 7.67
C ILE A 240 8.38 7.69 7.52
N GLU A 241 9.69 7.89 7.39
CA GLU A 241 10.65 6.78 7.37
C GLU A 241 10.71 6.10 8.73
N ILE A 242 10.25 4.85 8.83
CA ILE A 242 10.29 4.10 10.09
C ILE A 242 11.48 3.15 10.20
N PHE A 243 12.07 2.77 9.07
CA PHE A 243 13.31 2.02 8.98
C PHE A 243 13.99 2.30 7.63
N ASN A 244 15.27 2.61 7.63
CA ASN A 244 16.06 2.91 6.45
C ASN A 244 17.37 2.08 6.51
N PRO A 245 17.47 0.99 5.73
CA PRO A 245 18.61 0.07 5.80
C PRO A 245 20.00 0.75 5.72
N LYS A 246 20.09 1.90 5.04
CA LYS A 246 21.30 2.71 4.96
C LYS A 246 21.55 3.50 6.26
N ARG A 247 20.53 4.19 6.78
CA ARG A 247 20.61 4.99 8.02
C ARG A 247 20.99 4.11 9.21
N GLU A 248 20.38 2.94 9.34
CA GLU A 248 20.66 1.98 10.41
C GLU A 248 21.91 1.12 10.18
N LYS A 249 22.62 1.27 9.04
CA LYS A 249 23.76 0.42 8.63
C LYS A 249 23.41 -1.08 8.71
N ALA A 250 22.19 -1.43 8.31
CA ALA A 250 21.67 -2.79 8.44
C ALA A 250 22.19 -3.72 7.34
N ILE A 251 22.51 -3.19 6.16
CA ILE A 251 23.03 -3.95 5.02
C ILE A 251 24.41 -4.53 5.38
N GLY A 252 24.59 -5.83 5.16
CA GLY A 252 25.82 -6.58 5.48
C GLY A 252 25.96 -6.93 6.97
N LYS A 253 25.18 -6.31 7.86
CA LYS A 253 25.21 -6.57 9.30
C LYS A 253 24.04 -7.43 9.78
N TYR A 254 22.81 -7.01 9.44
CA TYR A 254 21.56 -7.67 9.80
C TYR A 254 20.76 -8.12 8.58
N ILE A 255 21.01 -7.53 7.43
CA ILE A 255 20.46 -7.92 6.14
C ILE A 255 21.62 -8.48 5.33
N PHE A 256 21.61 -9.79 5.11
CA PHE A 256 22.65 -10.48 4.36
C PHE A 256 22.72 -9.98 2.92
N ARG A 257 23.95 -9.86 2.40
CA ARG A 257 24.19 -9.43 1.03
C ARG A 257 25.40 -10.17 0.46
N GLU A 258 25.14 -11.01 -0.52
CA GLU A 258 26.19 -11.59 -1.36
C GLU A 258 26.81 -10.50 -2.27
N GLU A 259 28.01 -10.77 -2.76
CA GLU A 259 28.59 -10.01 -3.86
C GLU A 259 27.89 -10.47 -5.17
N ASN A 260 27.20 -9.56 -5.85
CA ASN A 260 26.48 -9.79 -7.12
C ASN A 260 25.31 -10.80 -7.13
N PRO A 261 24.33 -10.73 -6.20
CA PRO A 261 23.20 -11.64 -6.21
C PRO A 261 22.18 -11.25 -7.30
N ILE A 262 21.56 -12.27 -7.91
CA ILE A 262 20.37 -12.09 -8.77
C ILE A 262 19.24 -11.39 -7.97
N HIS A 263 19.15 -11.66 -6.67
CA HIS A 263 18.19 -11.05 -5.76
C HIS A 263 18.84 -10.76 -4.39
N PRO A 264 19.24 -9.52 -4.09
CA PRO A 264 19.89 -9.19 -2.82
C PRO A 264 18.92 -9.31 -1.64
N GLY A 265 19.45 -9.51 -0.43
CA GLY A 265 18.69 -9.26 0.79
C GLY A 265 18.32 -7.77 0.92
N PHE A 266 17.13 -7.50 1.44
CA PHE A 266 16.58 -6.16 1.63
C PHE A 266 15.53 -6.16 2.73
N ALA A 267 15.19 -4.99 3.28
CA ALA A 267 13.99 -4.90 4.12
C ALA A 267 12.80 -5.33 3.26
N TYR A 268 11.93 -6.21 3.74
CA TYR A 268 10.82 -6.76 2.98
C TYR A 268 9.64 -7.01 3.92
N GLY A 269 8.42 -6.78 3.45
CA GLY A 269 7.22 -7.22 4.15
C GLY A 269 7.00 -6.56 5.51
N PRO A 270 6.79 -5.23 5.60
CA PRO A 270 6.43 -4.59 6.86
C PRO A 270 4.99 -4.95 7.27
N TYR A 271 4.83 -5.80 8.28
CA TYR A 271 3.50 -6.19 8.81
C TYR A 271 3.29 -5.65 10.22
N ILE A 272 2.32 -4.76 10.40
CA ILE A 272 2.01 -4.15 11.70
C ILE A 272 1.52 -5.23 12.67
N LEU A 273 2.10 -5.24 13.87
CA LEU A 273 1.57 -5.97 15.01
C LEU A 273 0.74 -5.02 15.87
N ASN A 274 -0.52 -4.85 15.48
CA ASN A 274 -1.37 -3.76 16.00
C ASN A 274 -1.52 -3.81 17.53
N GLN A 275 -1.68 -5.02 18.10
CA GLN A 275 -1.79 -5.25 19.55
C GLN A 275 -0.55 -4.84 20.37
N TYR A 276 0.61 -4.68 19.72
CA TYR A 276 1.86 -4.25 20.37
C TYR A 276 2.25 -2.82 20.00
N SER A 277 1.46 -2.16 19.15
CA SER A 277 1.63 -0.74 18.86
C SER A 277 0.88 0.07 19.92
N ARG A 278 1.51 1.12 20.45
CA ARG A 278 0.99 1.85 21.62
C ARG A 278 1.19 3.34 21.50
N TRP A 279 0.21 4.08 21.97
CA TRP A 279 0.31 5.52 22.15
C TRP A 279 0.58 5.86 23.62
N ASP A 280 1.62 6.62 23.87
CA ASP A 280 1.87 7.27 25.15
C ASP A 280 1.38 8.71 25.09
N LYS A 281 0.26 8.99 25.78
CA LYS A 281 -0.35 10.32 25.85
C LYS A 281 0.54 11.36 26.53
N ASN A 282 1.34 10.95 27.52
CA ASN A 282 2.12 11.88 28.34
C ASN A 282 3.35 12.37 27.59
N SER A 283 4.03 11.45 26.88
CA SER A 283 5.19 11.79 26.06
C SER A 283 4.82 12.16 24.63
N SER A 284 3.57 11.97 24.22
CA SER A 284 3.12 12.11 22.84
C SER A 284 3.91 11.26 21.84
N ILE A 285 4.25 10.04 22.26
CA ILE A 285 5.01 9.07 21.46
C ILE A 285 4.10 7.94 20.99
N LEU A 286 4.04 7.75 19.67
CA LEU A 286 3.50 6.55 19.05
C LEU A 286 4.63 5.55 18.86
N THR A 287 4.50 4.39 19.48
CA THR A 287 5.33 3.22 19.21
C THR A 287 4.62 2.31 18.21
N ILE A 288 5.24 2.09 17.06
CA ILE A 288 4.80 1.15 16.02
C ILE A 288 5.64 -0.11 16.16
N THR A 289 4.97 -1.24 16.39
CA THR A 289 5.61 -2.57 16.42
C THR A 289 5.19 -3.33 15.16
N TYR A 290 6.15 -3.89 14.43
CA TYR A 290 5.90 -4.54 13.15
C TYR A 290 6.91 -5.66 12.89
N LEU A 291 6.55 -6.60 12.02
CA LEU A 291 7.48 -7.58 11.47
C LEU A 291 8.14 -6.99 10.22
N MET A 292 9.39 -7.35 9.99
CA MET A 292 10.12 -7.09 8.76
C MET A 292 10.95 -8.32 8.44
N SER A 293 11.10 -8.65 7.17
CA SER A 293 11.92 -9.77 6.71
C SER A 293 13.08 -9.30 5.84
N SER A 294 14.17 -10.06 5.80
CA SER A 294 15.36 -9.74 5.00
C SER A 294 15.28 -10.14 3.53
N GLY A 295 14.19 -10.75 3.07
CA GLY A 295 13.91 -11.10 1.66
C GLY A 295 14.81 -12.20 1.07
N ASN A 296 16.12 -12.17 1.34
CA ASN A 296 17.08 -13.21 0.98
C ASN A 296 18.29 -13.23 1.97
N ARG A 297 18.49 -14.30 2.76
CA ARG A 297 17.50 -15.36 3.04
C ARG A 297 16.33 -14.77 3.83
N TYR A 298 15.14 -15.37 3.72
CA TYR A 298 14.00 -14.95 4.51
C TYR A 298 14.27 -15.19 6.00
N GLN A 299 14.38 -14.10 6.76
CA GLN A 299 14.44 -14.11 8.22
C GLN A 299 13.50 -13.03 8.73
N VAL A 300 12.63 -13.37 9.67
CA VAL A 300 11.67 -12.40 10.24
C VAL A 300 12.26 -11.76 11.49
N GLN A 301 12.18 -10.44 11.56
CA GLN A 301 12.64 -9.60 12.66
C GLN A 301 11.45 -8.85 13.25
N VAL A 302 11.37 -8.79 14.57
CA VAL A 302 10.43 -7.91 15.28
C VAL A 302 11.08 -6.54 15.38
N MET A 303 10.43 -5.55 14.80
CA MET A 303 10.89 -4.16 14.73
C MET A 303 10.02 -3.27 15.61
N LYS A 304 10.64 -2.23 16.15
CA LYS A 304 9.98 -1.20 16.95
C LYS A 304 10.49 0.16 16.51
N THR A 305 9.57 1.06 16.16
CA THR A 305 9.89 2.46 15.85
C THR A 305 9.03 3.37 16.71
N SER A 306 9.65 4.37 17.33
CA SER A 306 8.94 5.39 18.11
C SER A 306 8.92 6.71 17.34
N ILE A 307 7.74 7.30 17.19
CA ILE A 307 7.50 8.54 16.47
C ILE A 307 6.84 9.52 17.42
N GLN A 308 7.41 10.72 17.52
CA GLN A 308 6.77 11.82 18.22
C GLN A 308 5.61 12.35 17.37
N ILE A 309 4.38 12.30 17.88
CA ILE A 309 3.21 12.88 17.22
C ILE A 309 2.81 14.15 17.94
N TYR A 310 3.02 15.28 17.30
CA TYR A 310 2.49 16.55 17.81
C TYR A 310 1.01 16.65 17.42
N HIS A 311 0.14 16.81 18.41
CA HIS A 311 -1.31 16.81 18.21
C HIS A 311 -1.74 17.88 17.18
N PRO A 312 -2.72 17.60 16.29
CA PRO A 312 -3.19 18.54 15.28
C PRO A 312 -3.57 19.91 15.84
N LEU A 313 -4.15 20.01 17.04
CA LEU A 313 -4.44 21.29 17.70
C LEU A 313 -3.20 22.18 17.87
N ILE A 314 -2.02 21.61 18.09
CA ILE A 314 -0.76 22.38 18.15
C ILE A 314 -0.41 22.90 16.76
N TYR A 315 -0.60 22.10 15.70
CA TYR A 315 -0.38 22.56 14.32
C TYR A 315 -1.41 23.60 13.87
N THR A 316 -2.70 23.43 14.19
CA THR A 316 -3.74 24.42 13.88
C THR A 316 -3.49 25.73 14.64
N PHE A 317 -3.10 25.64 15.91
CA PHE A 317 -2.72 26.81 16.71
C PHE A 317 -1.43 27.47 16.18
N MET A 318 -0.39 26.70 15.85
CA MET A 318 0.88 27.21 15.31
C MET A 318 0.72 27.80 13.91
N ASP A 319 -0.13 27.22 13.05
CA ASP A 319 -0.45 27.75 11.73
C ASP A 319 -1.29 29.04 11.84
N LEU A 320 -2.26 29.08 12.78
CA LEU A 320 -2.99 30.30 13.12
C LEU A 320 -2.04 31.39 13.64
N LEU A 321 -1.12 31.05 14.55
CA LEU A 321 -0.13 31.96 15.12
C LEU A 321 0.84 32.47 14.04
N SER A 322 1.32 31.58 13.16
CA SER A 322 2.17 31.91 12.01
C SER A 322 1.49 32.89 11.05
N LYS A 323 0.21 32.66 10.74
CA LYS A 323 -0.61 33.57 9.92
C LYS A 323 -0.84 34.92 10.63
N LEU A 324 -1.06 34.92 11.94
CA LEU A 324 -1.24 36.14 12.73
C LEU A 324 0.05 36.96 12.79
N VAL A 325 1.20 36.32 13.03
CA VAL A 325 2.52 36.95 13.07
C VAL A 325 2.88 37.55 11.71
N LYS A 326 2.64 36.83 10.60
CA LYS A 326 2.83 37.38 9.25
C LYS A 326 1.94 38.58 8.98
N LYS A 327 0.69 38.56 9.45
CA LYS A 327 -0.25 39.69 9.31
C LYS A 327 0.18 40.90 10.13
N ILE A 328 0.68 40.70 11.36
CA ILE A 328 1.21 41.76 12.22
C ILE A 328 2.49 42.35 11.64
N ILE A 329 3.45 41.53 11.22
CA ILE A 329 4.70 41.98 10.57
C ILE A 329 4.40 42.72 9.25
N GLY A 330 3.41 42.24 8.47
CA GLY A 330 2.92 42.94 7.28
C GLY A 330 2.31 44.31 7.59
N PHE A 331 1.62 44.43 8.74
CA PHE A 331 1.09 45.72 9.24
C PHE A 331 2.19 46.69 9.69
N PHE A 332 3.27 46.17 10.29
CA PHE A 332 4.42 47.00 10.71
C PHE A 332 5.32 47.43 9.55
N LYS A 333 5.35 46.71 8.43
CA LYS A 333 6.07 47.13 7.20
C LYS A 333 5.36 48.22 6.38
N LEU A 334 4.14 48.60 6.73
CA LEU A 334 3.36 49.66 6.04
C LEU A 334 3.31 50.99 6.81
N LYS A 335 4.07 51.13 7.91
CA LYS A 335 4.27 52.40 8.62
C LYS A 335 5.75 52.71 8.79
N SER A 336 6.42 52.99 7.68
CA SER A 336 7.58 53.89 7.65
C SER A 336 7.40 54.80 6.45
N SER A 337 7.03 56.05 6.74
CA SER A 337 7.08 57.20 5.84
C SER A 337 8.51 57.47 5.35
#